data_AF-A0AAW7BJR4-F1
#
_entry.id   AF-A0AAW7BJR4-F1
#
_cell.length_a   1.000
_cell.length_b   1.000
_cell.length_c   1.000
_cell.angle_alpha   90.00
_cell.angle_beta   90.00
_cell.angle_gamma   90.00
#
_symmetry.space_group_name_H-M   'P 1'
#
loop_
_entity.id
_entity.type
_entity.pdbx_description
1 polymer ?
#
loop_
_entity_poly.entity_id
_entity_poly.type
_entity_poly.pdbx_seq_one_letter_code
_entity_poly.pdbx_strand_id
1 'polypeptide(L)'
;MRYGNFNLQRGDHDGNIQQGTPPRWGAVNNPPQPQTNAETSSTSASSTTTLTIPEHVRSLQEDLRSLGFFIVETPDGDFGRTTEWAVREFQIYAKMGQVARVRNDRVGQPLLTASGSPQTINNQEVHYDSSAVYVCAAGQSPAPTGSTPRPATYYVDSLESVANQSIYSGAVCGALNAETIVALEFWLENNYRCPVIIEAWSITSNTRTNLAANGCNLWKHNAITNTGPRVYFRDFSNYYTYPPSRPQTEYHTLGYYEAQSFGGPSSSSNHSWSPESEMSISNLTGSNLTPENINTAQISTYRVIRGSAQAECYGKFDVINCWDNALLSTGPCHWTAGIFDNNQYSNGELPAFLSYFRDRTPQNYDSAFGHFGLFPLTAWGSANLYSSETRTYSTWIKLSNSNFLSSQQPHQDSEFTPLSRNREEAHYLKTWHWFFRFSMASRTITNYRHAMWGMAKRRISDIRSKSISFQVNNTTINSTIGQIYTSERATAILLRWHIYRPSHVVRDQSQRITAAIQSAINSNSNLTWTEPIADWTDAHETALTTHLLNAATVVNNSATTAADYGSGTPPGQPRTGRNTFSLEN
;
A
#
# COMPACT_ATOMS: atom_id res chain seq x y z
N MET A 1 -27.25 -15.00 -22.37
CA MET A 1 -26.96 -14.73 -20.94
C MET A 1 -25.50 -15.04 -20.73
N ARG A 2 -24.68 -14.03 -20.47
CA ARG A 2 -23.22 -14.19 -20.34
C ARG A 2 -22.92 -15.00 -19.08
N TYR A 3 -21.94 -15.90 -19.15
CA TYR A 3 -21.51 -16.77 -18.04
C TYR A 3 -22.57 -17.72 -17.44
N GLY A 4 -23.67 -18.00 -18.15
CA GLY A 4 -24.70 -18.95 -17.69
C GLY A 4 -25.50 -18.51 -16.45
N ASN A 5 -25.41 -17.23 -16.04
CA ASN A 5 -26.00 -16.68 -14.80
C ASN A 5 -25.53 -17.38 -13.51
N PHE A 6 -24.36 -18.01 -13.52
CA PHE A 6 -23.78 -18.57 -12.31
C PHE A 6 -23.11 -17.48 -11.46
N ASN A 7 -23.22 -17.62 -10.13
CA ASN A 7 -22.40 -16.84 -9.19
C ASN A 7 -20.98 -17.40 -9.16
N LEU A 8 -20.19 -17.10 -10.21
CA LEU A 8 -18.84 -17.67 -10.33
C LEU A 8 -17.94 -17.19 -9.19
N GLN A 9 -17.19 -18.12 -8.61
CA GLN A 9 -16.34 -17.84 -7.45
C GLN A 9 -15.13 -18.75 -7.39
N ARG A 10 -14.25 -18.49 -6.43
CA ARG A 10 -13.01 -19.23 -6.25
C ARG A 10 -13.21 -20.74 -6.23
N GLY A 11 -12.44 -21.43 -7.07
CA GLY A 11 -12.47 -22.87 -7.27
C GLY A 11 -13.49 -23.36 -8.30
N ASP A 12 -14.30 -22.49 -8.89
CA ASP A 12 -15.07 -22.83 -10.09
C ASP A 12 -14.12 -23.03 -11.28
N HIS A 13 -14.49 -23.90 -12.23
CA HIS A 13 -13.69 -24.21 -13.41
C HIS A 13 -14.56 -24.75 -14.56
N ASP A 14 -14.12 -24.55 -15.80
CA ASP A 14 -14.83 -25.02 -17.00
C ASP A 14 -14.67 -26.53 -17.26
N GLY A 15 -13.91 -27.23 -16.41
CA GLY A 15 -13.73 -28.67 -16.47
C GLY A 15 -12.76 -29.11 -17.57
N ASN A 16 -12.52 -30.41 -17.66
CA ASN A 16 -11.63 -31.00 -18.66
C ASN A 16 -12.08 -32.42 -19.01
N ILE A 17 -12.59 -32.59 -20.24
CA ILE A 17 -13.08 -33.88 -20.75
C ILE A 17 -11.97 -34.94 -20.77
N GLN A 18 -10.75 -34.56 -21.15
CA GLN A 18 -9.62 -35.50 -21.23
C GLN A 18 -9.18 -36.01 -19.85
N GLN A 19 -9.39 -35.20 -18.81
CA GLN A 19 -9.08 -35.55 -17.42
C GLN A 19 -10.31 -36.05 -16.64
N GLY A 20 -11.47 -36.23 -17.30
CA GLY A 20 -12.71 -36.66 -16.66
C GLY A 20 -13.23 -35.70 -15.59
N THR A 21 -12.80 -34.44 -15.62
CA THR A 21 -13.17 -33.44 -14.61
C THR A 21 -14.40 -32.67 -15.09
N PRO A 22 -15.58 -32.81 -14.44
CA PRO A 22 -16.78 -32.07 -14.83
C PRO A 22 -16.60 -30.58 -14.56
N PRO A 23 -17.25 -29.66 -15.31
CA PRO A 23 -17.25 -28.25 -14.95
C PRO A 23 -17.89 -28.01 -13.57
N ARG A 24 -17.42 -26.97 -12.89
CA ARG A 24 -17.93 -26.51 -11.60
C ARG A 24 -18.22 -25.01 -11.70
N TRP A 25 -19.48 -24.61 -11.55
CA TRP A 25 -19.92 -23.22 -11.62
C TRP A 25 -20.89 -22.90 -10.50
N GLY A 26 -20.72 -21.76 -9.84
CA GLY A 26 -21.55 -21.41 -8.68
C GLY A 26 -21.32 -22.35 -7.51
N ALA A 27 -20.11 -22.90 -7.37
CA ALA A 27 -19.76 -23.98 -6.46
C ALA A 27 -20.49 -25.32 -6.66
N VAL A 28 -21.15 -25.55 -7.81
CA VAL A 28 -21.87 -26.78 -8.12
C VAL A 28 -21.26 -27.47 -9.35
N ASN A 29 -21.07 -28.79 -9.30
CA ASN A 29 -20.63 -29.57 -10.46
C ASN A 29 -21.77 -29.66 -11.51
N ASN A 30 -21.44 -29.52 -12.78
CA ASN A 30 -22.39 -29.50 -13.89
C ASN A 30 -22.06 -30.61 -14.92
N PRO A 31 -22.99 -31.53 -15.25
CA PRO A 31 -24.25 -31.76 -14.55
C PRO A 31 -24.01 -32.24 -13.10
N PRO A 32 -24.99 -32.05 -12.19
CA PRO A 32 -24.88 -32.51 -10.80
C PRO A 32 -24.50 -33.99 -10.76
N GLN A 33 -23.47 -34.34 -9.97
CA GLN A 33 -23.08 -35.73 -9.78
C GLN A 33 -24.24 -36.48 -9.09
N PRO A 34 -24.66 -37.66 -9.57
CA PRO A 34 -25.68 -38.45 -8.90
C PRO A 34 -25.26 -38.76 -7.46
N GLN A 35 -26.11 -38.46 -6.48
CA GLN A 35 -25.91 -38.97 -5.12
C GLN A 35 -26.07 -40.50 -5.16
N THR A 36 -24.96 -41.24 -5.12
CA THR A 36 -25.01 -42.70 -5.01
C THR A 36 -25.43 -43.10 -3.60
N ASN A 37 -26.73 -43.29 -3.41
CA ASN A 37 -27.20 -44.31 -2.48
C ASN A 37 -26.92 -45.66 -3.16
N ALA A 38 -26.18 -46.54 -2.49
CA ALA A 38 -25.88 -47.86 -3.02
C ALA A 38 -27.18 -48.65 -3.21
N GLU A 39 -27.58 -48.91 -4.46
CA GLU A 39 -28.05 -50.21 -4.93
C GLU A 39 -28.35 -50.24 -6.45
N THR A 40 -27.72 -51.22 -7.11
CA THR A 40 -28.06 -51.91 -8.37
C THR A 40 -28.04 -51.18 -9.73
N SER A 41 -27.21 -51.77 -10.59
CA SER A 41 -26.98 -51.53 -12.01
C SER A 41 -28.20 -51.73 -12.91
N SER A 42 -28.31 -50.97 -14.01
CA SER A 42 -28.34 -51.51 -15.38
C SER A 42 -28.60 -50.43 -16.47
N THR A 43 -27.72 -50.45 -17.49
CA THR A 43 -27.92 -50.10 -18.92
C THR A 43 -28.66 -48.82 -19.32
N SER A 44 -27.98 -47.90 -20.03
CA SER A 44 -28.07 -47.77 -21.52
C SER A 44 -27.54 -46.42 -22.05
N ALA A 45 -27.04 -46.49 -23.29
CA ALA A 45 -26.89 -45.44 -24.30
C ALA A 45 -25.64 -44.54 -24.28
N SER A 46 -24.67 -44.96 -25.10
CA SER A 46 -23.78 -44.05 -25.83
C SER A 46 -24.59 -43.08 -26.69
N SER A 47 -24.50 -41.79 -26.39
CA SER A 47 -24.69 -40.72 -27.35
C SER A 47 -23.39 -39.92 -27.44
N THR A 48 -22.56 -40.23 -28.43
CA THR A 48 -21.44 -39.38 -28.85
C THR A 48 -21.98 -38.18 -29.62
N THR A 49 -22.66 -37.28 -28.91
CA THR A 49 -22.67 -35.87 -29.25
C THR A 49 -21.51 -35.26 -28.48
N THR A 50 -20.52 -34.71 -29.18
CA THR A 50 -19.46 -33.88 -28.60
C THR A 50 -20.14 -32.66 -27.98
N LEU A 51 -20.62 -32.80 -26.74
CA LEU A 51 -21.18 -31.70 -25.96
C LEU A 51 -20.03 -30.71 -25.75
N THR A 52 -20.02 -29.63 -26.54
CA THR A 52 -19.15 -28.49 -26.28
C THR A 52 -19.49 -27.98 -24.89
N ILE A 53 -18.58 -28.16 -23.94
CA ILE A 53 -18.75 -27.64 -22.59
C ILE A 53 -18.68 -26.11 -22.69
N PRO A 54 -19.69 -25.37 -22.19
CA PRO A 54 -19.59 -23.92 -22.10
C PRO A 54 -18.35 -23.48 -21.32
N GLU A 55 -17.60 -22.49 -21.79
CA GLU A 55 -16.38 -22.00 -21.10
C GLU A 55 -16.66 -20.68 -20.37
N HIS A 56 -17.47 -20.75 -19.30
CA HIS A 56 -17.96 -19.58 -18.58
C HIS A 56 -16.85 -18.82 -17.86
N VAL A 57 -15.91 -19.54 -17.22
CA VAL A 57 -14.80 -18.93 -16.50
C VAL A 57 -13.79 -18.33 -17.48
N ARG A 58 -13.44 -19.03 -18.56
CA ARG A 58 -12.57 -18.47 -19.62
C ARG A 58 -13.17 -17.21 -20.22
N SER A 59 -14.47 -17.22 -20.52
CA SER A 59 -15.16 -16.04 -21.06
C SER A 59 -15.04 -14.84 -20.10
N LEU A 60 -15.24 -15.05 -18.79
CA LEU A 60 -15.06 -14.00 -17.78
C LEU A 60 -13.62 -13.46 -17.78
N GLN A 61 -12.62 -14.35 -17.85
CA GLN A 61 -11.21 -13.99 -17.87
C GLN A 61 -10.84 -13.15 -19.12
N GLU A 62 -11.36 -13.51 -20.29
CA GLU A 62 -11.18 -12.76 -21.54
C GLU A 62 -11.83 -11.38 -21.48
N ASP A 63 -13.02 -11.29 -20.89
CA ASP A 63 -13.76 -10.05 -20.73
C ASP A 63 -13.08 -9.08 -19.74
N LEU A 64 -12.62 -9.59 -18.58
CA LEU A 64 -11.83 -8.83 -17.62
C LEU A 64 -10.55 -8.28 -18.27
N ARG A 65 -9.85 -9.10 -19.06
CA ARG A 65 -8.67 -8.65 -19.83
C ARG A 65 -9.04 -7.60 -20.86
N SER A 66 -10.16 -7.75 -21.55
CA SER A 66 -10.65 -6.77 -22.53
C SER A 66 -10.94 -5.40 -21.92
N LEU A 67 -11.41 -5.39 -20.66
CA LEU A 67 -11.61 -4.17 -19.87
C LEU A 67 -10.32 -3.60 -19.26
N GLY A 68 -9.16 -4.28 -19.38
CA GLY A 68 -7.88 -3.79 -18.87
C GLY A 68 -7.44 -4.36 -17.52
N PHE A 69 -8.07 -5.43 -17.03
CA PHE A 69 -7.71 -6.09 -15.76
C PHE A 69 -6.69 -7.21 -16.00
N PHE A 70 -5.43 -6.86 -16.24
CA PHE A 70 -4.38 -7.81 -16.63
C PHE A 70 -3.80 -8.62 -15.46
N ILE A 71 -4.42 -8.60 -14.27
CA ILE A 71 -4.10 -9.56 -13.21
C ILE A 71 -4.27 -11.00 -13.73
N VAL A 72 -5.28 -11.22 -14.57
CA VAL A 72 -5.45 -12.45 -15.33
C VAL A 72 -4.51 -12.40 -16.54
N GLU A 73 -3.44 -13.19 -16.51
CA GLU A 73 -2.42 -13.24 -17.57
C GLU A 73 -2.75 -14.19 -18.71
N THR A 74 -3.40 -15.31 -18.41
CA THR A 74 -3.81 -16.30 -19.41
C THR A 74 -5.19 -16.82 -19.01
N PRO A 75 -6.20 -16.70 -19.89
CA PRO A 75 -7.50 -17.33 -19.68
C PRO A 75 -7.39 -18.86 -19.72
N ASP A 76 -7.37 -19.49 -18.56
CA ASP A 76 -7.22 -20.95 -18.39
C ASP A 76 -8.55 -21.68 -18.15
N GLY A 77 -9.63 -20.96 -17.84
CA GLY A 77 -10.91 -21.56 -17.47
C GLY A 77 -10.99 -21.94 -15.99
N ASP A 78 -10.02 -21.53 -15.16
CA ASP A 78 -9.99 -21.75 -13.72
C ASP A 78 -10.24 -20.44 -12.95
N PHE A 79 -11.23 -20.45 -12.05
CA PHE A 79 -11.50 -19.33 -11.16
C PHE A 79 -10.55 -19.42 -9.96
N GLY A 80 -9.28 -19.17 -10.27
CA GLY A 80 -8.19 -19.14 -9.31
C GLY A 80 -8.05 -17.80 -8.59
N ARG A 81 -6.87 -17.62 -7.97
CA ARG A 81 -6.52 -16.41 -7.20
C ARG A 81 -6.59 -15.14 -8.04
N THR A 82 -5.99 -15.17 -9.22
CA THR A 82 -5.88 -14.02 -10.12
C THR A 82 -7.24 -13.62 -10.67
N THR A 83 -8.12 -14.58 -10.95
CA THR A 83 -9.51 -14.32 -11.34
C THR A 83 -10.28 -13.65 -10.19
N GLU A 84 -10.19 -14.18 -8.96
CA GLU A 84 -10.81 -13.55 -7.77
C GLU A 84 -10.33 -12.10 -7.59
N TRP A 85 -9.02 -11.87 -7.65
CA TRP A 85 -8.45 -10.54 -7.54
C TRP A 85 -8.90 -9.61 -8.66
N ALA A 86 -8.95 -10.07 -9.90
CA ALA A 86 -9.42 -9.26 -11.03
C ALA A 86 -10.89 -8.86 -10.87
N VAL A 87 -11.74 -9.77 -10.37
CA VAL A 87 -13.15 -9.45 -10.05
C VAL A 87 -13.24 -8.44 -8.90
N ARG A 88 -12.43 -8.57 -7.84
CA ARG A 88 -12.38 -7.56 -6.75
C ARG A 88 -11.99 -6.19 -7.29
N GLU A 89 -10.96 -6.14 -8.13
CA GLU A 89 -10.46 -4.89 -8.71
C GLU A 89 -11.51 -4.28 -9.65
N PHE A 90 -12.18 -5.09 -10.47
CA PHE A 90 -13.32 -4.62 -11.26
C PHE A 90 -14.40 -4.01 -10.38
N GLN A 91 -14.83 -4.70 -9.31
CA GLN A 91 -15.83 -4.19 -8.36
C GLN A 91 -15.41 -2.87 -7.72
N ILE A 92 -14.11 -2.70 -7.41
CA ILE A 92 -13.57 -1.43 -6.87
C ILE A 92 -13.70 -0.30 -7.87
N TYR A 93 -13.26 -0.49 -9.12
CA TYR A 93 -13.32 0.58 -10.12
C TYR A 93 -14.74 0.82 -10.64
N ALA A 94 -15.58 -0.21 -10.68
CA ALA A 94 -17.00 -0.09 -11.02
C ALA A 94 -17.82 0.71 -10.01
N LYS A 95 -17.32 0.90 -8.78
CA LYS A 95 -17.89 1.80 -7.77
C LYS A 95 -17.57 3.28 -8.01
N MET A 96 -16.60 3.60 -8.87
CA MET A 96 -16.16 4.98 -9.06
C MET A 96 -17.13 5.77 -9.95
N GLY A 97 -17.25 7.08 -9.70
CA GLY A 97 -18.14 7.96 -10.43
C GLY A 97 -17.67 8.30 -11.86
N GLN A 98 -16.37 8.14 -12.15
CA GLN A 98 -15.82 8.22 -13.50
C GLN A 98 -15.01 6.97 -13.84
N VAL A 99 -14.96 6.65 -15.12
CA VAL A 99 -14.26 5.51 -15.69
C VAL A 99 -13.49 5.93 -16.94
N ALA A 100 -12.56 5.10 -17.41
CA ALA A 100 -11.98 5.29 -18.73
C ALA A 100 -12.94 4.73 -19.79
N ARG A 101 -13.01 5.38 -20.95
CA ARG A 101 -13.70 4.88 -22.14
C ARG A 101 -12.82 5.08 -23.36
N VAL A 102 -12.87 4.15 -24.31
CA VAL A 102 -12.30 4.39 -25.65
C VAL A 102 -12.96 5.61 -26.27
N ARG A 103 -12.16 6.59 -26.69
CA ARG A 103 -12.68 7.84 -27.23
C ARG A 103 -13.59 7.59 -28.42
N ASN A 104 -14.71 8.29 -28.46
CA ASN A 104 -15.71 8.12 -29.52
C ASN A 104 -15.13 8.38 -30.93
N ASP A 105 -14.17 9.31 -31.07
CA ASP A 105 -13.50 9.59 -32.35
C ASP A 105 -12.53 8.48 -32.80
N ARG A 106 -12.30 7.48 -31.94
CA ARG A 106 -11.34 6.39 -32.17
C ARG A 106 -11.98 5.01 -32.34
N VAL A 107 -13.25 4.85 -31.97
CA VAL A 107 -13.98 3.58 -32.14
C VAL A 107 -13.96 3.14 -33.63
N GLY A 108 -13.66 1.86 -33.87
CA GLY A 108 -13.50 1.27 -35.19
C GLY A 108 -12.25 1.71 -35.98
N GLN A 109 -11.45 2.66 -35.49
CA GLN A 109 -10.25 3.12 -36.20
C GLN A 109 -9.05 2.22 -35.94
N PRO A 110 -8.21 1.93 -36.95
CA PRO A 110 -6.98 1.18 -36.75
C PRO A 110 -5.94 1.96 -35.97
N LEU A 111 -5.11 1.25 -35.20
CA LEU A 111 -3.86 1.80 -34.67
C LEU A 111 -2.86 1.94 -35.83
N LEU A 112 -2.22 3.10 -35.97
CA LEU A 112 -1.32 3.38 -37.10
C LEU A 112 0.14 3.50 -36.65
N THR A 113 1.05 2.80 -37.35
CA THR A 113 2.51 2.95 -37.22
C THR A 113 2.97 4.38 -37.57
N ALA A 114 4.24 4.70 -37.31
CA ALA A 114 4.83 5.97 -37.72
C ALA A 114 4.79 6.20 -39.25
N SER A 115 4.73 5.13 -40.05
CA SER A 115 4.58 5.19 -41.50
C SER A 115 3.12 5.27 -41.97
N GLY A 116 2.15 5.29 -41.05
CA GLY A 116 0.72 5.34 -41.37
C GLY A 116 0.09 3.99 -41.75
N SER A 117 0.80 2.88 -41.56
CA SER A 117 0.27 1.53 -41.82
C SER A 117 -0.45 0.98 -40.58
N PRO A 118 -1.49 0.13 -40.71
CA PRO A 118 -2.12 -0.49 -39.55
C PRO A 118 -1.14 -1.33 -38.73
N GLN A 119 -1.24 -1.25 -37.40
CA GLN A 119 -0.53 -2.14 -36.48
C GLN A 119 -1.16 -3.53 -36.52
N THR A 120 -0.33 -4.56 -36.49
CA THR A 120 -0.80 -5.95 -36.45
C THR A 120 -0.24 -6.70 -35.26
N ILE A 121 -1.08 -7.40 -34.53
CA ILE A 121 -0.69 -8.35 -33.48
C ILE A 121 -1.24 -9.72 -33.86
N ASN A 122 -0.39 -10.76 -33.84
CA ASN A 122 -0.75 -12.11 -34.30
C ASN A 122 -1.36 -12.13 -35.71
N ASN A 123 -0.81 -11.32 -36.62
CA ASN A 123 -1.27 -11.16 -38.01
C ASN A 123 -2.70 -10.60 -38.17
N GLN A 124 -3.24 -9.95 -37.14
CA GLN A 124 -4.54 -9.27 -37.19
C GLN A 124 -4.37 -7.77 -36.95
N GLU A 125 -5.07 -6.96 -37.73
CA GLU A 125 -5.15 -5.51 -37.53
C GLU A 125 -5.74 -5.20 -36.15
N VAL A 126 -5.09 -4.27 -35.43
CA VAL A 126 -5.54 -3.83 -34.11
C VAL A 126 -6.22 -2.47 -34.23
N HIS A 127 -7.40 -2.36 -33.64
CA HIS A 127 -8.19 -1.13 -33.57
C HIS A 127 -8.15 -0.53 -32.15
N TYR A 128 -8.44 0.75 -32.01
CA TYR A 128 -8.46 1.42 -30.70
C TYR A 128 -9.46 0.82 -29.70
N ASP A 129 -10.55 0.24 -30.19
CA ASP A 129 -11.61 -0.42 -29.42
C ASP A 129 -11.42 -1.92 -29.26
N SER A 130 -10.33 -2.48 -29.79
CA SER A 130 -9.93 -3.87 -29.54
C SER A 130 -9.75 -4.14 -28.04
N SER A 131 -9.69 -5.43 -27.68
CA SER A 131 -9.35 -5.86 -26.31
C SER A 131 -8.11 -5.11 -25.82
N ALA A 132 -8.17 -4.58 -24.60
CA ALA A 132 -7.10 -3.73 -24.05
C ALA A 132 -5.71 -4.40 -24.12
N VAL A 133 -5.64 -5.74 -24.04
CA VAL A 133 -4.39 -6.48 -24.15
C VAL A 133 -3.70 -6.28 -25.51
N TYR A 134 -4.45 -6.23 -26.61
CA TYR A 134 -3.89 -6.03 -27.95
C TYR A 134 -3.48 -4.57 -28.16
N VAL A 135 -4.28 -3.62 -27.67
CA VAL A 135 -3.94 -2.19 -27.73
C VAL A 135 -2.69 -1.88 -26.91
N CYS A 136 -2.53 -2.51 -25.73
CA CYS A 136 -1.31 -2.41 -24.95
C CYS A 136 -0.11 -3.06 -25.63
N ALA A 137 -0.30 -4.22 -26.27
CA ALA A 137 0.77 -4.92 -27.00
C ALA A 137 1.28 -4.12 -28.21
N ALA A 138 0.46 -3.26 -28.81
CA ALA A 138 0.88 -2.33 -29.86
C ALA A 138 1.87 -1.25 -29.37
N GLY A 139 1.95 -1.03 -28.05
CA GLY A 139 3.01 -0.22 -27.43
C GLY A 139 2.81 1.30 -27.52
N GLN A 140 3.89 2.01 -27.83
CA GLN A 140 3.93 3.47 -27.82
C GLN A 140 3.27 4.06 -29.08
N SER A 141 2.42 5.06 -28.90
CA SER A 141 1.82 5.78 -30.04
C SER A 141 2.84 6.76 -30.64
N PRO A 142 3.07 6.74 -31.97
CA PRO A 142 4.02 7.63 -32.65
C PRO A 142 3.48 9.06 -32.77
N ALA A 143 2.16 9.23 -32.74
CA ALA A 143 1.51 10.53 -32.84
C ALA A 143 0.27 10.60 -31.92
N PRO A 144 0.45 10.66 -30.58
CA PRO A 144 -0.67 10.76 -29.65
C PRO A 144 -1.51 12.01 -29.91
N THR A 145 -2.83 11.87 -29.85
CA THR A 145 -3.82 12.92 -30.15
C THR A 145 -4.81 13.19 -29.02
N GLY A 146 -4.79 12.35 -27.98
CA GLY A 146 -5.58 12.55 -26.77
C GLY A 146 -5.02 13.68 -25.91
N SER A 147 -5.69 13.94 -24.79
CA SER A 147 -5.34 15.03 -23.88
C SER A 147 -4.10 14.75 -23.02
N THR A 148 -3.60 13.52 -23.01
CA THR A 148 -2.44 13.14 -22.19
C THR A 148 -1.14 13.62 -22.84
N PRO A 149 -0.26 14.33 -22.10
CA PRO A 149 1.01 14.79 -22.66
C PRO A 149 1.90 13.66 -23.18
N ARG A 150 2.59 13.93 -24.29
CA ARG A 150 3.51 12.99 -24.94
C ARG A 150 4.78 12.76 -24.10
N PRO A 151 5.42 11.58 -24.19
CA PRO A 151 4.96 10.39 -24.90
C PRO A 151 3.79 9.67 -24.19
N ALA A 152 3.02 8.89 -24.95
CA ALA A 152 1.91 8.07 -24.46
C ALA A 152 1.81 6.76 -25.25
N THR A 153 1.22 5.72 -24.65
CA THR A 153 0.89 4.47 -25.35
C THR A 153 -0.34 4.63 -26.23
N TYR A 154 -0.54 3.73 -27.20
CA TYR A 154 -1.83 3.66 -27.89
C TYR A 154 -2.97 3.47 -26.91
N TYR A 155 -2.74 2.68 -25.86
CA TYR A 155 -3.76 2.41 -24.87
C TYR A 155 -4.18 3.68 -24.14
N VAL A 156 -3.25 4.43 -23.54
CA VAL A 156 -3.61 5.68 -22.86
C VAL A 156 -4.12 6.75 -23.84
N ASP A 157 -3.59 6.83 -25.05
CA ASP A 157 -4.05 7.77 -26.09
C ASP A 157 -5.48 7.46 -26.59
N SER A 158 -5.91 6.20 -26.47
CA SER A 158 -7.24 5.75 -26.83
C SER A 158 -8.32 6.18 -25.85
N LEU A 159 -7.95 6.62 -24.64
CA LEU A 159 -8.90 6.76 -23.52
C LEU A 159 -9.25 8.20 -23.20
N GLU A 160 -10.48 8.38 -22.74
CA GLU A 160 -11.00 9.58 -22.09
C GLU A 160 -11.68 9.23 -20.76
N SER A 161 -11.83 10.22 -19.88
CA SER A 161 -12.58 10.08 -18.64
C SER A 161 -14.05 10.41 -18.91
N VAL A 162 -14.96 9.54 -18.49
CA VAL A 162 -16.42 9.73 -18.63
C VAL A 162 -17.15 9.31 -17.37
N ALA A 163 -18.35 9.85 -17.16
CA ALA A 163 -19.21 9.46 -16.06
C ALA A 163 -19.57 7.97 -16.15
N ASN A 164 -19.44 7.26 -15.03
CA ASN A 164 -19.84 5.87 -14.95
C ASN A 164 -21.36 5.77 -14.86
N GLN A 165 -21.99 5.25 -15.92
CA GLN A 165 -23.45 5.09 -15.99
C GLN A 165 -23.95 3.78 -15.36
N SER A 166 -23.04 2.88 -14.97
CA SER A 166 -23.35 1.63 -14.29
C SER A 166 -22.53 1.48 -13.01
N ILE A 167 -22.83 2.32 -12.03
CA ILE A 167 -22.15 2.30 -10.72
C ILE A 167 -22.51 1.02 -9.97
N TYR A 168 -21.50 0.20 -9.71
CA TYR A 168 -21.64 -1.02 -8.92
C TYR A 168 -21.86 -0.66 -7.44
N SER A 169 -22.92 -1.19 -6.82
CA SER A 169 -23.28 -0.89 -5.43
C SER A 169 -22.99 -2.04 -4.45
N GLY A 170 -22.86 -3.28 -4.93
CA GLY A 170 -22.61 -4.46 -4.12
C GLY A 170 -21.25 -4.55 -3.42
N ALA A 171 -21.00 -5.68 -2.75
CA ALA A 171 -19.77 -5.92 -2.00
C ALA A 171 -18.54 -6.06 -2.92
N VAL A 172 -17.38 -5.57 -2.45
CA VAL A 172 -16.07 -5.90 -3.07
C VAL A 172 -15.62 -7.26 -2.53
N CYS A 173 -16.09 -8.34 -3.14
CA CYS A 173 -15.93 -9.69 -2.61
C CYS A 173 -15.16 -10.65 -3.53
N GLY A 174 -14.94 -10.30 -4.80
CA GLY A 174 -14.22 -11.16 -5.74
C GLY A 174 -15.02 -12.32 -6.31
N ALA A 175 -16.30 -12.40 -5.99
CA ALA A 175 -17.24 -13.31 -6.65
C ALA A 175 -18.01 -12.55 -7.74
N LEU A 176 -18.26 -13.22 -8.87
CA LEU A 176 -19.08 -12.72 -9.97
C LEU A 176 -20.57 -12.90 -9.62
N ASN A 177 -21.11 -11.98 -8.82
CA ASN A 177 -22.55 -11.96 -8.51
C ASN A 177 -23.36 -11.27 -9.62
N ALA A 178 -24.70 -11.35 -9.55
CA ALA A 178 -25.59 -10.75 -10.54
C ALA A 178 -25.32 -9.25 -10.79
N GLU A 179 -25.06 -8.48 -9.75
CA GLU A 179 -24.74 -7.04 -9.86
C GLU A 179 -23.40 -6.81 -10.58
N THR A 180 -22.42 -7.69 -10.36
CA THR A 180 -21.11 -7.64 -11.04
C THR A 180 -21.26 -7.97 -12.53
N ILE A 181 -22.11 -8.96 -12.88
CA ILE A 181 -22.43 -9.30 -14.27
C ILE A 181 -23.05 -8.11 -14.99
N VAL A 182 -24.07 -7.48 -14.40
CA VAL A 182 -24.73 -6.30 -14.99
C VAL A 182 -23.73 -5.18 -15.27
N ALA A 183 -22.88 -4.84 -14.29
CA ALA A 183 -21.88 -3.80 -14.49
C ALA A 183 -20.85 -4.18 -15.57
N LEU A 184 -20.41 -5.44 -15.59
CA LEU A 184 -19.37 -5.90 -16.51
C LEU A 184 -19.89 -5.95 -17.96
N GLU A 185 -21.11 -6.43 -18.18
CA GLU A 185 -21.78 -6.38 -19.49
C GLU A 185 -21.92 -4.93 -19.98
N PHE A 186 -22.40 -4.02 -19.12
CA PHE A 186 -22.52 -2.61 -19.47
C PHE A 186 -21.18 -2.01 -19.89
N TRP A 187 -20.10 -2.31 -19.15
CA TRP A 187 -18.77 -1.79 -19.45
C TRP A 187 -18.25 -2.27 -20.81
N LEU A 188 -18.49 -3.53 -21.16
CA LEU A 188 -18.08 -4.10 -22.45
C LEU A 188 -18.86 -3.48 -23.60
N GLU A 189 -20.17 -3.31 -23.44
CA GLU A 189 -21.04 -2.72 -24.47
C GLU A 189 -20.74 -1.24 -24.72
N ASN A 190 -20.24 -0.53 -23.72
CA ASN A 190 -19.99 0.91 -23.77
C ASN A 190 -18.51 1.28 -23.95
N ASN A 191 -17.65 0.31 -24.29
CA ASN A 191 -16.21 0.50 -24.46
C ASN A 191 -15.50 1.12 -23.23
N TYR A 192 -16.01 0.85 -22.04
CA TYR A 192 -15.34 1.25 -20.80
C TYR A 192 -14.09 0.40 -20.57
N ARG A 193 -13.17 0.94 -19.77
CA ARG A 193 -11.90 0.33 -19.37
C ARG A 193 -11.61 0.66 -17.91
N CYS A 194 -10.71 -0.11 -17.30
CA CYS A 194 -10.12 0.23 -16.01
C CYS A 194 -9.59 1.69 -16.06
N PRO A 195 -10.00 2.58 -15.13
CA PRO A 195 -9.66 3.99 -15.19
C PRO A 195 -8.25 4.33 -14.71
N VAL A 196 -7.53 3.41 -14.08
CA VAL A 196 -6.16 3.64 -13.63
C VAL A 196 -5.24 2.75 -14.44
N ILE A 197 -4.33 3.37 -15.20
CA ILE A 197 -3.40 2.66 -16.08
C ILE A 197 -2.01 2.91 -15.53
N ILE A 198 -1.30 1.83 -15.19
CA ILE A 198 0.05 1.89 -14.63
C ILE A 198 1.05 1.44 -15.69
N GLU A 199 2.07 2.24 -15.98
CA GLU A 199 3.03 1.93 -17.05
C GLU A 199 4.48 2.17 -16.65
N ALA A 200 5.38 1.35 -17.15
CA ALA A 200 6.83 1.51 -16.98
C ALA A 200 7.46 2.19 -18.20
N TRP A 201 8.23 3.24 -17.95
CA TRP A 201 8.87 4.07 -18.95
C TRP A 201 10.37 4.20 -18.68
N SER A 202 11.18 4.13 -19.74
CA SER A 202 12.58 4.57 -19.72
C SER A 202 12.65 6.08 -19.49
N ILE A 203 13.65 6.50 -18.72
CA ILE A 203 13.87 7.90 -18.35
C ILE A 203 15.21 8.38 -18.89
N THR A 204 15.22 9.55 -19.53
CA THR A 204 16.44 10.25 -19.95
C THR A 204 16.28 11.72 -19.57
N SER A 205 17.27 12.28 -18.86
CA SER A 205 17.23 13.67 -18.38
C SER A 205 15.90 14.03 -17.68
N ASN A 206 15.45 13.17 -16.76
CA ASN A 206 14.19 13.29 -16.00
C ASN A 206 12.89 13.29 -16.83
N THR A 207 12.95 12.93 -18.11
CA THR A 207 11.79 12.87 -19.00
C THR A 207 11.54 11.44 -19.46
N ARG A 208 10.25 11.08 -19.60
CA ARG A 208 9.84 9.79 -20.19
C ARG A 208 10.20 9.75 -21.67
N THR A 209 10.81 8.65 -22.12
CA THR A 209 11.25 8.52 -23.52
C THR A 209 10.57 7.35 -24.23
N ASN A 210 10.79 6.13 -23.75
CA ASN A 210 10.29 4.91 -24.37
C ASN A 210 9.50 4.07 -23.37
N LEU A 211 8.40 3.48 -23.81
CA LEU A 211 7.71 2.44 -23.04
C LEU A 211 8.67 1.25 -22.84
N ALA A 212 8.75 0.73 -21.62
CA ALA A 212 9.52 -0.48 -21.35
C ALA A 212 8.86 -1.71 -21.98
N ALA A 213 9.64 -2.74 -22.32
CA ALA A 213 9.09 -4.02 -22.75
C ALA A 213 8.17 -4.59 -21.65
N ASN A 214 6.96 -5.02 -22.02
CA ASN A 214 5.89 -5.43 -21.10
C ASN A 214 5.49 -4.32 -20.09
N GLY A 215 5.80 -3.07 -20.39
CA GLY A 215 5.57 -1.92 -19.52
C GLY A 215 4.17 -1.33 -19.60
N CYS A 216 3.26 -1.86 -20.42
CA CYS A 216 1.89 -1.33 -20.55
C CYS A 216 0.95 -1.97 -19.51
N ASN A 217 0.24 -1.15 -18.74
CA ASN A 217 -0.83 -1.55 -17.82
C ASN A 217 -0.43 -2.66 -16.82
N LEU A 218 0.52 -2.34 -15.95
CA LEU A 218 1.11 -3.21 -14.94
C LEU A 218 0.14 -3.48 -13.78
N TRP A 219 -0.03 -4.77 -13.43
CA TRP A 219 -0.86 -5.19 -12.31
C TRP A 219 -0.08 -5.92 -11.22
N LYS A 220 0.47 -7.10 -11.54
CA LYS A 220 1.24 -7.89 -10.56
C LYS A 220 2.48 -7.13 -10.12
N HIS A 221 2.86 -7.32 -8.85
CA HIS A 221 4.03 -6.70 -8.24
C HIS A 221 5.34 -6.93 -9.03
N ASN A 222 5.42 -8.04 -9.75
CA ASN A 222 6.54 -8.47 -10.58
C ASN A 222 6.23 -8.49 -12.09
N ALA A 223 5.16 -7.81 -12.53
CA ALA A 223 4.81 -7.71 -13.96
C ALA A 223 5.93 -7.03 -14.78
N ILE A 224 6.76 -6.23 -14.12
CA ILE A 224 8.05 -5.77 -14.61
C ILE A 224 9.11 -6.11 -13.56
N THR A 225 10.22 -6.70 -13.99
CA THR A 225 11.37 -7.03 -13.11
C THR A 225 12.63 -6.24 -13.47
N ASN A 226 12.60 -5.50 -14.57
CA ASN A 226 13.66 -4.57 -14.94
C ASN A 226 13.65 -3.35 -13.99
N THR A 227 14.79 -3.08 -13.37
CA THR A 227 14.97 -1.99 -12.38
C THR A 227 15.30 -0.63 -13.01
N GLY A 228 15.62 -0.60 -14.31
CA GLY A 228 15.95 0.62 -15.06
C GLY A 228 14.78 1.58 -15.27
N PRO A 229 13.61 1.10 -15.77
CA PRO A 229 12.43 1.93 -15.96
C PRO A 229 11.89 2.55 -14.66
N ARG A 230 11.09 3.59 -14.83
CA ARG A 230 10.26 4.18 -13.77
C ARG A 230 8.79 3.95 -14.08
N VAL A 231 8.03 3.66 -13.04
CA VAL A 231 6.61 3.36 -13.13
C VAL A 231 5.83 4.64 -12.89
N TYR A 232 4.87 4.89 -13.77
CA TYR A 232 3.94 6.01 -13.76
C TYR A 232 2.52 5.48 -13.75
N PHE A 233 1.57 6.33 -13.39
CA PHE A 233 0.16 6.06 -13.63
C PHE A 233 -0.49 7.21 -14.40
N ARG A 234 -1.56 6.87 -15.11
CA ARG A 234 -2.55 7.79 -15.65
C ARG A 234 -3.91 7.44 -15.03
N ASP A 235 -4.60 8.46 -14.50
CA ASP A 235 -5.87 8.29 -13.79
C ASP A 235 -7.03 9.00 -14.50
N PHE A 236 -8.06 8.23 -14.85
CA PHE A 236 -9.30 8.68 -15.47
C PHE A 236 -10.51 8.57 -14.51
N SER A 237 -10.28 8.18 -13.24
CA SER A 237 -11.36 7.86 -12.29
C SER A 237 -11.96 9.05 -11.57
N ASN A 238 -11.25 10.20 -11.55
CA ASN A 238 -11.58 11.36 -10.74
C ASN A 238 -11.88 11.02 -9.25
N TYR A 239 -11.29 9.93 -8.75
CA TYR A 239 -11.54 9.48 -7.38
C TYR A 239 -10.81 10.33 -6.34
N TYR A 240 -9.56 10.68 -6.64
CA TYR A 240 -8.73 11.53 -5.77
C TYR A 240 -8.76 12.98 -6.22
N THR A 241 -8.65 13.92 -5.26
CA THR A 241 -8.49 15.34 -5.56
C THR A 241 -7.02 15.67 -5.79
N TYR A 242 -6.70 16.09 -7.01
CA TYR A 242 -5.34 16.46 -7.40
C TYR A 242 -5.07 17.94 -7.07
N PRO A 243 -3.87 18.31 -6.56
CA PRO A 243 -3.49 19.70 -6.43
C PRO A 243 -3.29 20.35 -7.83
N PRO A 244 -3.47 21.66 -7.98
CA PRO A 244 -3.33 22.34 -9.27
C PRO A 244 -1.97 22.15 -9.95
N SER A 245 -0.91 21.95 -9.16
CA SER A 245 0.46 21.66 -9.60
C SER A 245 0.63 20.26 -10.23
N ARG A 246 -0.36 19.38 -10.09
CA ARG A 246 -0.33 18.00 -10.55
C ARG A 246 -1.61 17.69 -11.33
N PRO A 247 -1.81 18.25 -12.53
CA PRO A 247 -3.04 18.03 -13.27
C PRO A 247 -3.30 16.55 -13.47
N GLN A 248 -4.53 16.09 -13.17
CA GLN A 248 -4.87 14.67 -13.27
C GLN A 248 -4.63 14.14 -14.69
N THR A 249 -4.77 14.98 -15.71
CA THR A 249 -4.60 14.67 -17.14
C THR A 249 -3.19 14.21 -17.54
N GLU A 250 -2.23 14.27 -16.64
CA GLU A 250 -0.83 13.91 -16.89
C GLU A 250 -0.47 12.52 -16.37
N TYR A 251 0.67 12.02 -16.82
CA TYR A 251 1.32 10.88 -16.19
C TYR A 251 2.03 11.32 -14.92
N HIS A 252 1.73 10.66 -13.81
CA HIS A 252 2.35 10.91 -12.53
C HIS A 252 3.26 9.77 -12.14
N THR A 253 4.43 10.10 -11.59
CA THR A 253 5.36 9.07 -11.13
C THR A 253 4.79 8.32 -9.93
N LEU A 254 5.01 7.00 -9.93
CA LEU A 254 4.59 6.09 -8.87
C LEU A 254 5.80 5.51 -8.15
N GLY A 255 6.78 5.00 -8.89
CA GLY A 255 7.91 4.29 -8.30
C GLY A 255 8.78 3.58 -9.33
N TYR A 256 9.36 2.46 -8.91
CA TYR A 256 10.21 1.58 -9.70
C TYR A 256 10.14 0.15 -9.14
N TYR A 257 10.61 -0.84 -9.91
CA TYR A 257 10.77 -2.19 -9.38
C TYR A 257 12.14 -2.34 -8.70
N GLU A 258 12.14 -2.83 -7.47
CA GLU A 258 13.35 -3.21 -6.74
C GLU A 258 13.50 -4.74 -6.78
N ALA A 259 14.66 -5.22 -7.23
CA ALA A 259 14.88 -6.63 -7.57
C ALA A 259 15.58 -7.45 -6.47
N GLN A 260 15.90 -6.83 -5.34
CA GLN A 260 16.49 -7.52 -4.18
C GLN A 260 15.56 -8.61 -3.62
N SER A 261 16.06 -9.41 -2.68
CA SER A 261 15.51 -10.65 -2.08
C SER A 261 14.08 -11.07 -2.43
N PHE A 262 13.05 -10.25 -2.17
CA PHE A 262 11.65 -10.61 -2.40
C PHE A 262 11.05 -10.02 -3.67
N GLY A 263 11.67 -8.97 -4.23
CA GLY A 263 11.28 -8.27 -5.45
C GLY A 263 9.96 -7.51 -5.31
N GLY A 264 9.85 -6.28 -5.82
CA GLY A 264 8.54 -5.63 -5.92
C GLY A 264 8.55 -4.12 -6.06
N PRO A 265 7.37 -3.50 -6.02
CA PRO A 265 7.22 -2.06 -6.10
C PRO A 265 7.97 -1.34 -5.00
N SER A 266 8.63 -0.25 -5.35
CA SER A 266 9.33 0.63 -4.44
C SER A 266 9.24 2.06 -4.93
N SER A 267 9.43 3.02 -4.03
CA SER A 267 9.49 4.44 -4.35
C SER A 267 10.59 5.12 -3.55
N SER A 268 10.98 6.30 -3.99
CA SER A 268 12.09 7.05 -3.40
C SER A 268 11.74 8.53 -3.43
N SER A 269 12.64 9.37 -2.93
CA SER A 269 12.45 10.82 -2.93
C SER A 269 12.11 11.40 -4.32
N ASN A 270 12.61 10.81 -5.41
CA ASN A 270 12.36 11.26 -6.78
C ASN A 270 10.96 10.91 -7.30
N HIS A 271 10.28 9.96 -6.67
CA HIS A 271 8.93 9.53 -7.04
C HIS A 271 7.84 10.20 -6.20
N SER A 272 8.24 11.04 -5.25
CA SER A 272 7.33 11.69 -4.33
C SER A 272 6.70 12.94 -4.92
N TRP A 273 5.45 13.23 -4.57
CA TRP A 273 4.80 14.51 -4.85
C TRP A 273 5.24 15.59 -3.86
N SER A 274 6.53 15.90 -3.85
CA SER A 274 7.04 17.05 -3.10
C SER A 274 6.74 18.35 -3.85
N PRO A 275 6.40 19.44 -3.14
CA PRO A 275 6.36 19.56 -1.67
C PRO A 275 5.07 19.04 -1.01
N GLU A 276 4.02 18.68 -1.74
CA GLU A 276 2.68 18.39 -1.21
C GLU A 276 2.61 17.18 -0.25
N SER A 277 3.41 16.14 -0.50
CA SER A 277 3.49 14.93 0.32
C SER A 277 4.70 14.91 1.26
N GLU A 278 5.47 16.00 1.31
CA GLU A 278 6.56 16.12 2.28
C GLU A 278 6.01 16.29 3.70
N MET A 279 6.69 15.70 4.67
CA MET A 279 6.52 16.04 6.08
C MET A 279 7.17 17.39 6.37
N SER A 280 6.57 18.47 5.86
CA SER A 280 6.97 19.84 6.21
C SER A 280 6.16 20.34 7.40
N ILE A 281 6.61 21.42 8.03
CA ILE A 281 5.85 22.08 9.10
C ILE A 281 4.49 22.53 8.55
N SER A 282 4.46 23.20 7.40
CA SER A 282 3.21 23.70 6.81
C SER A 282 2.23 22.58 6.47
N ASN A 283 2.70 21.43 5.97
CA ASN A 283 1.82 20.31 5.62
C ASN A 283 1.26 19.58 6.85
N LEU A 284 1.90 19.71 8.02
CA LEU A 284 1.48 19.08 9.27
C LEU A 284 0.65 20.00 10.16
N THR A 285 1.01 21.29 10.22
CA THR A 285 0.42 22.27 11.14
C THR A 285 -0.52 23.24 10.44
N GLY A 286 -0.54 23.23 9.10
CA GLY A 286 -1.25 24.22 8.29
C GLY A 286 -0.62 25.62 8.30
N SER A 287 0.52 25.79 8.99
CA SER A 287 1.15 27.09 9.21
C SER A 287 2.65 27.04 8.95
N ASN A 288 3.22 28.15 8.47
CA ASN A 288 4.67 28.27 8.36
C ASN A 288 5.31 28.43 9.75
N LEU A 289 6.60 28.11 9.82
CA LEU A 289 7.37 28.40 11.02
C LEU A 289 7.55 29.91 11.21
N THR A 290 7.47 30.36 12.45
CA THR A 290 7.79 31.74 12.87
C THR A 290 8.73 31.74 14.08
N PRO A 291 9.40 32.86 14.38
CA PRO A 291 10.20 32.99 15.61
C PRO A 291 9.42 32.71 16.89
N GLU A 292 8.12 32.98 16.91
CA GLU A 292 7.24 32.81 18.07
C GLU A 292 6.91 31.32 18.31
N ASN A 293 6.75 30.53 17.25
CA ASN A 293 6.34 29.13 17.38
C ASN A 293 7.51 28.13 17.41
N ILE A 294 8.75 28.58 17.17
CA ILE A 294 9.94 27.72 17.03
C ILE A 294 10.23 26.82 18.24
N ASN A 295 9.82 27.25 19.44
CA ASN A 295 10.05 26.50 20.69
C ASN A 295 8.79 25.83 21.25
N THR A 296 7.70 25.77 20.47
CA THR A 296 6.45 25.12 20.90
C THR A 296 6.58 23.58 20.90
N ALA A 297 5.70 22.92 21.65
CA ALA A 297 5.61 21.46 21.67
C ALA A 297 5.36 20.85 20.28
N GLN A 298 4.56 21.52 19.45
CA GLN A 298 4.30 21.10 18.07
C GLN A 298 5.59 21.06 17.23
N ILE A 299 6.38 22.14 17.25
CA ILE A 299 7.65 22.19 16.50
C ILE A 299 8.71 21.26 17.12
N SER A 300 8.72 21.12 18.44
CA SER A 300 9.61 20.16 19.12
C SER A 300 9.32 18.73 18.67
N THR A 301 8.05 18.35 18.67
CA THR A 301 7.59 17.04 18.17
C THR A 301 7.92 16.87 16.68
N TYR A 302 7.80 17.93 15.88
CA TYR A 302 8.10 17.92 14.45
C TYR A 302 9.54 17.51 14.20
N ARG A 303 10.50 18.15 14.86
CA ARG A 303 11.93 17.84 14.65
C ARG A 303 12.26 16.38 14.93
N VAL A 304 11.68 15.83 16.00
CA VAL A 304 11.88 14.43 16.42
C VAL A 304 11.33 13.45 15.38
N ILE A 305 10.07 13.61 14.98
CA ILE A 305 9.42 12.70 14.03
C ILE A 305 10.02 12.87 12.63
N ARG A 306 10.26 14.11 12.19
CA ARG A 306 10.83 14.43 10.88
C ARG A 306 12.24 13.87 10.70
N GLY A 307 13.07 13.89 11.74
CA GLY A 307 14.39 13.29 11.72
C GLY A 307 14.34 11.78 11.51
N SER A 308 13.44 11.09 12.23
CA SER A 308 13.22 9.64 12.03
C SER A 308 12.65 9.35 10.62
N ALA A 309 11.69 10.15 10.18
CA ALA A 309 11.11 10.03 8.84
C ALA A 309 12.15 10.28 7.74
N GLN A 310 13.14 11.16 7.95
CA GLN A 310 14.24 11.34 7.00
C GLN A 310 15.02 10.05 6.77
N ALA A 311 15.29 9.31 7.84
CA ALA A 311 16.01 8.04 7.78
C ALA A 311 15.18 6.91 7.17
N GLU A 312 13.86 6.94 7.35
CA GLU A 312 12.95 5.88 6.93
C GLU A 312 12.38 6.05 5.51
N CYS A 313 11.94 7.25 5.20
CA CYS A 313 11.12 7.54 4.01
C CYS A 313 11.50 8.89 3.37
N TYR A 314 12.74 9.36 3.59
CA TYR A 314 13.22 10.66 3.13
C TYR A 314 12.38 11.85 3.62
N GLY A 315 11.60 11.66 4.68
CA GLY A 315 10.70 12.66 5.21
C GLY A 315 9.43 12.86 4.40
N LYS A 316 8.97 11.85 3.67
CA LYS A 316 7.85 11.96 2.74
C LYS A 316 6.82 10.90 3.05
N PHE A 317 5.54 11.28 3.05
CA PHE A 317 4.45 10.37 3.39
C PHE A 317 4.17 9.32 2.32
N ASP A 318 4.51 9.61 1.06
CA ASP A 318 4.20 8.78 -0.11
C ASP A 318 5.38 7.95 -0.61
N VAL A 319 6.43 7.80 0.22
CA VAL A 319 7.48 6.80 0.01
C VAL A 319 7.06 5.49 0.66
N ILE A 320 6.97 4.46 -0.16
CA ILE A 320 6.44 3.13 0.10
C ILE A 320 7.42 2.09 -0.45
N ASN A 321 7.64 1.02 0.32
CA ASN A 321 8.45 -0.13 -0.08
C ASN A 321 7.64 -1.43 -0.01
N CYS A 322 7.77 -2.25 -1.04
CA CYS A 322 7.16 -3.58 -1.14
C CYS A 322 8.15 -4.58 -1.78
N TRP A 323 9.44 -4.56 -1.40
CA TRP A 323 10.48 -5.32 -2.11
C TRP A 323 11.28 -6.29 -1.24
N ASP A 324 11.25 -6.12 0.08
CA ASP A 324 11.93 -6.96 1.06
C ASP A 324 10.96 -7.98 1.68
N ASN A 325 11.32 -8.56 2.84
CA ASN A 325 10.44 -9.50 3.52
C ASN A 325 9.20 -8.84 4.14
N ALA A 326 9.07 -7.51 4.14
CA ALA A 326 7.83 -6.85 4.48
C ALA A 326 6.85 -6.91 3.30
N LEU A 327 5.56 -7.13 3.58
CA LEU A 327 4.54 -7.14 2.52
C LEU A 327 4.39 -5.77 1.84
N LEU A 328 4.35 -4.73 2.66
CA LEU A 328 4.26 -3.32 2.30
C LEU A 328 4.69 -2.49 3.52
N SER A 329 5.42 -1.41 3.31
CA SER A 329 5.84 -0.50 4.37
C SER A 329 5.63 0.95 3.95
N THR A 330 5.06 1.79 4.83
CA THR A 330 4.79 3.20 4.52
C THR A 330 4.70 4.09 5.77
N GLY A 331 4.76 5.41 5.57
CA GLY A 331 4.62 6.43 6.60
C GLY A 331 5.94 6.80 7.29
N PRO A 332 5.90 7.79 8.21
CA PRO A 332 7.09 8.33 8.88
C PRO A 332 7.95 7.31 9.63
N CYS A 333 7.31 6.26 10.14
CA CYS A 333 7.98 5.19 10.86
C CYS A 333 8.10 3.92 10.01
N HIS A 334 7.76 4.00 8.72
CA HIS A 334 7.77 2.89 7.75
C HIS A 334 7.10 1.62 8.29
N TRP A 335 5.87 1.79 8.80
CA TRP A 335 5.12 0.70 9.41
C TRP A 335 4.88 -0.41 8.40
N THR A 336 5.17 -1.64 8.79
CA THR A 336 5.06 -2.80 7.91
C THR A 336 3.65 -3.41 7.99
N ALA A 337 3.12 -3.88 6.86
CA ALA A 337 1.88 -4.63 6.77
C ALA A 337 1.98 -6.03 7.38
N GLY A 338 3.21 -6.52 7.52
CA GLY A 338 3.61 -7.80 8.12
C GLY A 338 4.98 -8.21 7.59
N ILE A 339 5.69 -9.02 8.35
CA ILE A 339 7.00 -9.57 7.94
C ILE A 339 6.81 -11.04 7.57
N PHE A 340 7.32 -11.42 6.41
CA PHE A 340 7.35 -12.80 5.96
C PHE A 340 8.45 -13.56 6.69
N ASP A 341 8.05 -14.56 7.47
CA ASP A 341 8.94 -15.48 8.16
C ASP A 341 8.21 -16.81 8.38
N ASN A 342 8.94 -17.93 8.47
CA ASN A 342 8.35 -19.26 8.69
C ASN A 342 7.17 -19.58 7.75
N ASN A 343 7.34 -19.26 6.45
CA ASN A 343 6.37 -19.47 5.37
C ASN A 343 5.02 -18.72 5.47
N GLN A 344 4.93 -17.66 6.29
CA GLN A 344 3.74 -16.83 6.39
C GLN A 344 4.04 -15.39 6.83
N TYR A 345 3.11 -14.47 6.58
CA TYR A 345 3.22 -13.10 7.10
C TYR A 345 2.72 -12.99 8.54
N SER A 346 3.49 -12.33 9.40
CA SER A 346 3.15 -11.99 10.79
C SER A 346 2.20 -10.78 10.89
N ASN A 347 1.72 -10.45 12.09
CA ASN A 347 1.04 -9.17 12.31
C ASN A 347 1.98 -8.00 12.02
N GLY A 348 1.44 -6.92 11.47
CA GLY A 348 2.18 -5.71 11.13
C GLY A 348 1.74 -4.50 11.95
N GLU A 349 2.58 -3.46 12.00
CA GLU A 349 2.20 -2.17 12.59
C GLU A 349 1.28 -1.35 11.66
N LEU A 350 1.38 -1.53 10.34
CA LEU A 350 0.56 -0.78 9.38
C LEU A 350 -0.94 -1.08 9.55
N PRO A 351 -1.39 -2.35 9.68
CA PRO A 351 -2.80 -2.64 9.91
C PRO A 351 -3.29 -2.09 11.26
N ALA A 352 -2.42 -1.99 12.26
CA ALA A 352 -2.76 -1.35 13.53
C ALA A 352 -2.91 0.17 13.39
N PHE A 353 -2.05 0.81 12.59
CA PHE A 353 -2.24 2.20 12.19
C PHE A 353 -3.54 2.40 11.39
N LEU A 354 -3.88 1.49 10.47
CA LEU A 354 -5.16 1.55 9.75
C LEU A 354 -6.35 1.46 10.72
N SER A 355 -6.23 0.67 11.78
CA SER A 355 -7.19 0.63 12.88
C SER A 355 -7.31 1.96 13.61
N TYR A 356 -6.17 2.59 13.95
CA TYR A 356 -6.12 3.93 14.53
C TYR A 356 -6.76 5.00 13.62
N PHE A 357 -6.44 4.98 12.32
CA PHE A 357 -6.99 5.91 11.34
C PHE A 357 -8.51 5.77 11.19
N ARG A 358 -9.01 4.53 11.14
CA ARG A 358 -10.44 4.22 11.09
C ARG A 358 -11.19 4.73 12.32
N ASP A 359 -10.62 4.54 13.51
CA ASP A 359 -11.19 5.00 14.78
C ASP A 359 -11.34 6.53 14.83
N ARG A 360 -10.33 7.25 14.33
CA ARG A 360 -10.29 8.72 14.43
C ARG A 360 -11.06 9.44 13.34
N THR A 361 -11.03 8.92 12.12
CA THR A 361 -11.64 9.57 10.96
C THR A 361 -12.24 8.54 10.00
N PRO A 362 -13.35 7.87 10.37
CA PRO A 362 -13.91 6.74 9.61
C PRO A 362 -14.28 7.10 8.17
N GLN A 363 -14.81 8.30 7.91
CA GLN A 363 -15.16 8.74 6.54
C GLN A 363 -13.93 8.86 5.62
N ASN A 364 -12.81 9.37 6.16
CA ASN A 364 -11.55 9.42 5.41
C ASN A 364 -10.91 8.04 5.26
N TYR A 365 -11.14 7.15 6.24
CA TYR A 365 -10.74 5.75 6.12
C TYR A 365 -11.49 5.06 4.98
N ASP A 366 -12.81 5.25 4.89
CA ASP A 366 -13.61 4.67 3.82
C ASP A 366 -13.14 5.18 2.46
N SER A 367 -12.88 6.48 2.35
CA SER A 367 -12.31 7.09 1.14
C SER A 367 -10.92 6.53 0.79
N ALA A 368 -10.10 6.15 1.76
CA ALA A 368 -8.74 5.67 1.52
C ALA A 368 -8.66 4.15 1.27
N PHE A 369 -9.48 3.35 1.97
CA PHE A 369 -9.35 1.89 2.05
C PHE A 369 -10.68 1.15 2.21
N GLY A 370 -11.64 1.69 2.99
CA GLY A 370 -12.90 1.00 3.29
C GLY A 370 -13.77 0.77 2.05
N HIS A 371 -13.89 1.76 1.16
CA HIS A 371 -14.57 1.61 -0.14
C HIS A 371 -13.88 0.60 -1.07
N PHE A 372 -12.61 0.29 -0.81
CA PHE A 372 -11.85 -0.73 -1.54
C PHE A 372 -11.96 -2.12 -0.89
N GLY A 373 -12.76 -2.25 0.17
CA GLY A 373 -12.97 -3.50 0.87
C GLY A 373 -11.83 -3.91 1.80
N LEU A 374 -10.91 -3.01 2.18
CA LEU A 374 -9.79 -3.32 3.05
C LEU A 374 -10.02 -2.80 4.46
N PHE A 375 -9.90 -3.69 5.46
CA PHE A 375 -10.15 -3.38 6.87
C PHE A 375 -9.07 -3.99 7.78
N PRO A 376 -8.76 -3.36 8.93
CA PRO A 376 -7.94 -4.00 9.96
C PRO A 376 -8.69 -5.17 10.59
N LEU A 377 -7.98 -6.23 10.93
CA LEU A 377 -8.56 -7.41 11.58
C LEU A 377 -9.10 -7.06 12.97
N THR A 378 -8.33 -6.28 13.73
CA THR A 378 -8.64 -5.88 15.10
C THR A 378 -8.96 -4.38 15.18
N ALA A 379 -10.05 -4.03 15.86
CA ALA A 379 -10.44 -2.64 16.11
C ALA A 379 -9.49 -1.93 17.08
N TRP A 380 -9.39 -0.61 16.97
CA TRP A 380 -8.54 0.21 17.84
C TRP A 380 -8.98 0.07 19.30
N GLY A 381 -8.03 0.09 20.23
CA GLY A 381 -8.29 -0.08 21.66
C GLY A 381 -8.53 -1.51 22.13
N SER A 382 -8.58 -2.50 21.22
CA SER A 382 -8.67 -3.91 21.63
C SER A 382 -7.41 -4.35 22.40
N ALA A 383 -7.60 -5.17 23.45
CA ALA A 383 -6.50 -5.61 24.33
C ALA A 383 -5.32 -6.27 23.59
N ASN A 384 -5.60 -7.05 22.55
CA ASN A 384 -4.57 -7.79 21.78
C ASN A 384 -3.84 -6.94 20.73
N LEU A 385 -4.19 -5.65 20.59
CA LEU A 385 -3.55 -4.77 19.62
C LEU A 385 -2.18 -4.29 20.09
N TYR A 386 -2.03 -4.04 21.39
CA TYR A 386 -0.83 -3.45 21.99
C TYR A 386 0.05 -4.51 22.66
N SER A 387 1.36 -4.45 22.42
CA SER A 387 2.36 -5.29 23.07
C SER A 387 3.16 -4.47 24.07
N SER A 388 3.15 -4.85 25.35
CA SER A 388 3.97 -4.19 26.38
C SER A 388 5.47 -4.47 26.23
N GLU A 389 5.83 -5.63 25.65
CA GLU A 389 7.22 -6.07 25.45
C GLU A 389 7.95 -5.25 24.39
N THR A 390 7.20 -4.74 23.41
CA THR A 390 7.74 -3.97 22.29
C THR A 390 7.19 -2.55 22.24
N ARG A 391 6.17 -2.22 23.03
CA ARG A 391 5.46 -0.93 22.99
C ARG A 391 5.04 -0.51 21.59
N THR A 392 4.60 -1.51 20.83
CA THR A 392 4.09 -1.37 19.46
C THR A 392 2.67 -1.88 19.39
N TYR A 393 1.97 -1.46 18.34
CA TYR A 393 0.62 -1.92 18.03
C TYR A 393 0.71 -2.79 16.79
N SER A 394 0.09 -3.97 16.79
CA SER A 394 0.11 -4.84 15.62
C SER A 394 -1.18 -5.65 15.47
N THR A 395 -1.62 -5.81 14.22
CA THR A 395 -2.72 -6.71 13.85
C THR A 395 -2.54 -7.13 12.39
N TRP A 396 -3.58 -7.68 11.78
CA TRP A 396 -3.60 -8.13 10.39
C TRP A 396 -4.67 -7.42 9.57
N ILE A 397 -4.82 -7.80 8.30
CA ILE A 397 -5.83 -7.27 7.38
C ILE A 397 -6.93 -8.30 7.17
N LYS A 398 -8.16 -7.82 6.99
CA LYS A 398 -9.31 -8.57 6.47
C LYS A 398 -9.91 -7.84 5.28
N LEU A 399 -10.48 -8.59 4.35
CA LEU A 399 -11.15 -8.07 3.16
C LEU A 399 -12.65 -8.30 3.26
N SER A 400 -13.47 -7.42 2.68
CA SER A 400 -14.90 -7.65 2.55
C SER A 400 -15.19 -8.94 1.77
N ASN A 401 -16.20 -9.67 2.22
CA ASN A 401 -16.72 -10.86 1.55
C ASN A 401 -18.13 -10.60 1.01
N SER A 402 -18.80 -11.63 0.48
CA SER A 402 -20.12 -11.48 -0.15
C SER A 402 -21.24 -11.07 0.80
N ASN A 403 -21.02 -11.13 2.13
CA ASN A 403 -21.99 -10.68 3.13
C ASN A 403 -21.83 -9.19 3.47
N PHE A 404 -20.83 -8.50 2.92
CA PHE A 404 -20.57 -7.09 3.24
C PHE A 404 -21.69 -6.18 2.76
N LEU A 405 -22.22 -5.36 3.67
CA LEU A 405 -23.29 -4.41 3.40
C LEU A 405 -22.79 -2.99 3.60
N SER A 406 -22.72 -2.22 2.51
CA SER A 406 -22.20 -0.84 2.55
C SER A 406 -23.04 0.08 3.46
N SER A 407 -24.32 -0.21 3.65
CA SER A 407 -25.24 0.55 4.52
C SER A 407 -25.14 0.19 6.00
N GLN A 408 -24.45 -0.89 6.37
CA GLN A 408 -24.41 -1.40 7.73
C GLN A 408 -23.31 -0.70 8.55
N GLN A 409 -23.67 -0.08 9.67
CA GLN A 409 -22.73 0.45 10.66
C GLN A 409 -23.27 0.21 12.09
N PRO A 410 -22.44 -0.31 13.04
CA PRO A 410 -21.09 -0.81 12.82
C PRO A 410 -21.09 -2.11 12.02
N HIS A 411 -20.06 -2.31 11.19
CA HIS A 411 -19.88 -3.58 10.47
C HIS A 411 -19.66 -4.76 11.43
N GLN A 412 -20.22 -5.91 11.08
CA GLN A 412 -20.09 -7.19 11.75
C GLN A 412 -18.89 -7.98 11.23
N ASP A 413 -18.28 -8.81 12.07
CA ASP A 413 -17.11 -9.59 11.67
C ASP A 413 -17.41 -10.61 10.56
N SER A 414 -18.67 -11.08 10.44
CA SER A 414 -19.12 -11.98 9.37
C SER A 414 -19.08 -11.40 7.97
N GLU A 415 -18.97 -10.06 7.84
CA GLU A 415 -18.87 -9.33 6.57
C GLU A 415 -17.45 -9.40 5.96
N PHE A 416 -16.50 -10.00 6.67
CA PHE A 416 -15.10 -9.98 6.29
C PHE A 416 -14.48 -11.37 6.35
N THR A 417 -13.44 -11.55 5.55
CA THR A 417 -12.56 -12.71 5.59
C THR A 417 -11.13 -12.23 5.84
N PRO A 418 -10.41 -12.75 6.85
CA PRO A 418 -9.00 -12.44 7.03
C PRO A 418 -8.21 -12.73 5.75
N LEU A 419 -7.36 -11.80 5.33
CA LEU A 419 -6.48 -12.04 4.18
C LEU A 419 -5.54 -13.20 4.55
N SER A 420 -5.43 -14.21 3.69
CA SER A 420 -4.53 -15.33 3.96
C SER A 420 -3.09 -14.84 4.14
N ARG A 421 -2.41 -15.38 5.16
CA ARG A 421 -1.00 -15.06 5.47
C ARG A 421 -0.02 -15.77 4.56
N ASN A 422 -0.50 -16.69 3.71
CA ASN A 422 0.31 -17.32 2.69
C ASN A 422 0.89 -16.23 1.76
N ARG A 423 2.17 -16.37 1.40
CA ARG A 423 2.90 -15.37 0.61
C ARG A 423 2.13 -14.91 -0.63
N GLU A 424 1.66 -15.89 -1.39
CA GLU A 424 1.09 -15.66 -2.70
C GLU A 424 -0.33 -15.09 -2.64
N GLU A 425 -1.06 -15.32 -1.55
CA GLU A 425 -2.35 -14.66 -1.28
C GLU A 425 -2.15 -13.23 -0.76
N ALA A 426 -1.22 -13.04 0.16
CA ALA A 426 -0.94 -11.73 0.75
C ALA A 426 -0.43 -10.73 -0.30
N HIS A 427 0.28 -11.21 -1.33
CA HIS A 427 0.76 -10.41 -2.47
C HIS A 427 -0.34 -9.66 -3.24
N TYR A 428 -1.63 -9.89 -2.97
CA TYR A 428 -2.70 -8.99 -3.42
C TYR A 428 -2.39 -7.53 -3.09
N LEU A 429 -1.97 -7.25 -1.85
CA LEU A 429 -1.64 -5.90 -1.37
C LEU A 429 -0.30 -5.37 -1.91
N LYS A 430 0.44 -6.21 -2.63
CA LYS A 430 1.72 -5.89 -3.25
C LYS A 430 1.57 -5.48 -4.73
N THR A 431 0.38 -5.62 -5.30
CA THR A 431 0.10 -5.22 -6.69
C THR A 431 0.34 -3.74 -6.90
N TRP A 432 0.63 -3.35 -8.15
CA TRP A 432 0.85 -1.95 -8.50
C TRP A 432 -0.37 -1.04 -8.22
N HIS A 433 -1.58 -1.59 -8.30
CA HIS A 433 -2.81 -0.83 -7.99
C HIS A 433 -2.99 -0.62 -6.49
N TRP A 434 -2.63 -1.58 -5.63
CA TRP A 434 -2.58 -1.32 -4.18
C TRP A 434 -1.45 -0.34 -3.81
N PHE A 435 -0.28 -0.47 -4.45
CA PHE A 435 0.80 0.51 -4.28
C PHE A 435 0.35 1.93 -4.68
N PHE A 436 -0.39 2.06 -5.78
CA PHE A 436 -1.05 3.31 -6.21
C PHE A 436 -2.01 3.85 -5.14
N ARG A 437 -2.92 3.02 -4.59
CA ARG A 437 -3.88 3.46 -3.58
C ARG A 437 -3.22 3.97 -2.30
N PHE A 438 -2.21 3.25 -1.78
CA PHE A 438 -1.45 3.71 -0.62
C PHE A 438 -0.70 5.02 -0.92
N SER A 439 -0.11 5.14 -2.12
CA SER A 439 0.57 6.37 -2.55
C SER A 439 -0.39 7.55 -2.64
N MET A 440 -1.56 7.36 -3.27
CA MET A 440 -2.57 8.40 -3.43
C MET A 440 -3.23 8.80 -2.11
N ALA A 441 -3.44 7.86 -1.18
CA ALA A 441 -3.90 8.20 0.17
C ALA A 441 -2.89 9.13 0.87
N SER A 442 -1.59 8.81 0.80
CA SER A 442 -0.52 9.68 1.33
C SER A 442 -0.42 11.04 0.64
N ARG A 443 -0.71 11.11 -0.66
CA ARG A 443 -0.62 12.33 -1.47
C ARG A 443 -1.82 13.27 -1.29
N THR A 444 -3.02 12.72 -1.19
CA THR A 444 -4.26 13.50 -1.36
C THR A 444 -5.15 13.56 -0.13
N ILE A 445 -4.98 12.67 0.86
CA ILE A 445 -5.84 12.62 2.05
C ILE A 445 -5.10 13.21 3.25
N THR A 446 -5.35 14.48 3.56
CA THR A 446 -4.70 15.18 4.70
C THR A 446 -4.91 14.47 6.03
N ASN A 447 -6.12 13.96 6.31
CA ASN A 447 -6.41 13.25 7.56
C ASN A 447 -5.66 11.92 7.68
N TYR A 448 -5.29 11.29 6.57
CA TYR A 448 -4.42 10.10 6.58
C TYR A 448 -3.01 10.47 7.06
N ARG A 449 -2.44 11.57 6.55
CA ARG A 449 -1.15 12.10 7.02
C ARG A 449 -1.20 12.56 8.48
N HIS A 450 -2.27 13.23 8.90
CA HIS A 450 -2.45 13.63 10.31
C HIS A 450 -2.63 12.43 11.24
N ALA A 451 -3.28 11.35 10.79
CA ALA A 451 -3.35 10.12 11.56
C ALA A 451 -1.97 9.47 11.72
N MET A 452 -1.14 9.46 10.67
CA MET A 452 0.25 8.99 10.77
C MET A 452 1.03 9.82 11.80
N TRP A 453 0.87 11.14 11.76
CA TRP A 453 1.43 12.05 12.76
C TRP A 453 1.00 11.67 14.19
N GLY A 454 -0.31 11.54 14.42
CA GLY A 454 -0.87 11.17 15.72
C GLY A 454 -0.37 9.81 16.24
N MET A 455 -0.25 8.82 15.35
CA MET A 455 0.28 7.50 15.71
C MET A 455 1.77 7.55 16.08
N ALA A 456 2.57 8.37 15.39
CA ALA A 456 3.97 8.58 15.75
C ALA A 456 4.12 9.30 17.11
N LYS A 457 3.26 10.28 17.43
CA LYS A 457 3.21 10.91 18.76
C LYS A 457 2.92 9.89 19.86
N ARG A 458 1.94 9.01 19.63
CA ARG A 458 1.60 7.92 20.55
C ARG A 458 2.81 7.00 20.80
N ARG A 459 3.53 6.63 19.73
CA ARG A 459 4.75 5.81 19.85
C ARG A 459 5.81 6.49 20.73
N ILE A 460 6.04 7.79 20.58
CA ILE A 460 6.97 8.54 21.44
C ILE A 460 6.50 8.52 22.90
N SER A 461 5.21 8.76 23.16
CA SER A 461 4.63 8.69 24.51
C SER A 461 4.83 7.31 25.14
N ASP A 462 4.59 6.25 24.38
CA ASP A 462 4.73 4.87 24.86
C ASP A 462 6.20 4.54 25.17
N ILE A 463 7.16 4.96 24.33
CA ILE A 463 8.60 4.80 24.63
C ILE A 463 8.97 5.55 25.92
N ARG A 464 8.59 6.82 26.01
CA ARG A 464 8.99 7.69 27.12
C ARG A 464 8.43 7.25 28.47
N SER A 465 7.26 6.62 28.48
CA SER A 465 6.63 6.09 29.70
C SER A 465 7.21 4.75 30.18
N LYS A 466 8.20 4.17 29.49
CA LYS A 466 8.86 2.94 29.96
C LYS A 466 9.68 3.23 31.21
N SER A 467 9.33 2.56 32.31
CA SER A 467 10.13 2.53 33.53
C SER A 467 11.47 1.84 33.31
N ILE A 468 12.53 2.33 33.94
CA ILE A 468 13.88 1.80 33.84
C ILE A 468 14.63 1.98 35.17
N SER A 469 15.53 1.05 35.46
CA SER A 469 16.36 1.03 36.66
C SER A 469 17.83 0.93 36.29
N PHE A 470 18.69 1.67 36.99
CA PHE A 470 20.14 1.67 36.81
C PHE A 470 20.84 2.02 38.13
N GLN A 471 22.17 1.83 38.19
CA GLN A 471 22.95 2.08 39.41
C GLN A 471 23.71 3.41 39.31
N VAL A 472 23.65 4.18 40.38
CA VAL A 472 24.59 5.28 40.66
C VAL A 472 25.25 4.97 41.99
N ASN A 473 26.56 4.71 41.95
CA ASN A 473 27.30 4.14 43.08
C ASN A 473 26.58 2.87 43.59
N ASN A 474 26.20 2.83 44.87
CA ASN A 474 25.48 1.70 45.46
C ASN A 474 23.96 1.93 45.55
N THR A 475 23.42 2.95 44.86
CA THR A 475 22.00 3.29 44.87
C THR A 475 21.34 2.92 43.56
N THR A 476 20.25 2.17 43.64
CA THR A 476 19.40 1.89 42.49
C THR A 476 18.46 3.07 42.25
N ILE A 477 18.58 3.69 41.09
CA ILE A 477 17.66 4.75 40.65
C ILE A 477 16.57 4.13 39.78
N ASN A 478 15.31 4.43 40.10
CA ASN A 478 14.14 4.06 39.30
C ASN A 478 13.55 5.32 38.67
N SER A 479 13.32 5.29 37.36
CA SER A 479 12.81 6.43 36.60
C SER A 479 12.07 5.95 35.35
N THR A 480 11.74 6.86 34.45
CA THR A 480 11.28 6.54 33.09
C THR A 480 12.28 7.00 32.05
N ILE A 481 12.25 6.38 30.86
CA ILE A 481 13.07 6.81 29.72
C ILE A 481 12.89 8.32 29.47
N GLY A 482 11.65 8.81 29.52
CA GLY A 482 11.32 10.21 29.26
C GLY A 482 11.73 11.23 30.33
N GLN A 483 12.10 10.76 31.53
CA GLN A 483 12.68 11.59 32.61
C GLN A 483 14.21 11.63 32.54
N ILE A 484 14.83 10.57 32.02
CA ILE A 484 16.29 10.47 31.85
C ILE A 484 16.74 11.27 30.61
N TYR A 485 16.10 10.98 29.48
CA TYR A 485 16.38 11.58 28.18
C TYR A 485 15.31 12.64 27.88
N THR A 486 15.73 13.91 27.91
CA THR A 486 14.80 15.05 27.88
C THR A 486 15.05 15.99 26.71
N SER A 487 16.10 15.77 25.92
CA SER A 487 16.39 16.52 24.71
C SER A 487 15.61 15.99 23.49
N GLU A 488 15.38 16.87 22.51
CA GLU A 488 14.82 16.46 21.21
C GLU A 488 15.76 15.47 20.52
N ARG A 489 17.07 15.69 20.59
CA ARG A 489 18.08 14.80 20.00
C ARG A 489 18.01 13.39 20.59
N ALA A 490 17.98 13.24 21.92
CA ALA A 490 17.86 11.94 22.55
C ALA A 490 16.54 11.24 22.18
N THR A 491 15.43 11.99 22.13
CA THR A 491 14.12 11.47 21.74
C THR A 491 14.11 11.01 20.27
N ALA A 492 14.78 11.73 19.37
CA ALA A 492 14.92 11.35 17.96
C ALA A 492 15.73 10.04 17.81
N ILE A 493 16.81 9.89 18.58
CA ILE A 493 17.61 8.65 18.61
C ILE A 493 16.76 7.48 19.14
N LEU A 494 16.06 7.67 20.26
CA LEU A 494 15.19 6.64 20.84
C LEU A 494 14.09 6.21 19.88
N LEU A 495 13.40 7.17 19.24
CA LEU A 495 12.38 6.87 18.24
C LEU A 495 12.96 6.08 17.08
N ARG A 496 14.07 6.55 16.49
CA ARG A 496 14.70 5.88 15.35
C ARG A 496 15.17 4.46 15.70
N TRP A 497 15.80 4.29 16.85
CA TRP A 497 16.25 2.97 17.32
C TRP A 497 15.04 2.05 17.56
N HIS A 498 14.00 2.56 18.21
CA HIS A 498 12.78 1.80 18.48
C HIS A 498 12.02 1.41 17.19
N ILE A 499 12.05 2.24 16.14
CA ILE A 499 11.49 1.87 14.83
C ILE A 499 12.19 0.62 14.29
N TYR A 500 13.52 0.58 14.33
CA TYR A 500 14.30 -0.53 13.76
C TYR A 500 14.28 -1.80 14.64
N ARG A 501 14.38 -1.63 15.96
CA ARG A 501 14.43 -2.73 16.95
C ARG A 501 13.67 -2.33 18.22
N PRO A 502 12.33 -2.42 18.26
CA PRO A 502 11.52 -1.99 19.40
C PRO A 502 11.99 -2.59 20.73
N SER A 503 12.20 -3.92 20.76
CA SER A 503 12.60 -4.65 21.97
C SER A 503 13.94 -4.20 22.54
N HIS A 504 14.86 -3.65 21.75
CA HIS A 504 16.14 -3.15 22.28
C HIS A 504 15.92 -1.94 23.20
N VAL A 505 14.91 -1.13 22.93
CA VAL A 505 14.66 0.12 23.65
C VAL A 505 13.80 -0.12 24.89
N VAL A 506 12.80 -1.02 24.80
CA VAL A 506 11.76 -1.12 25.84
C VAL A 506 11.66 -2.47 26.55
N ARG A 507 12.32 -3.53 26.05
CA ARG A 507 12.28 -4.84 26.69
C ARG A 507 13.37 -4.96 27.74
N ASP A 508 12.99 -5.29 28.97
CA ASP A 508 13.92 -5.33 30.12
C ASP A 508 15.07 -6.32 29.92
N GLN A 509 14.79 -7.46 29.29
CA GLN A 509 15.79 -8.49 28.99
C GLN A 509 16.89 -8.02 28.02
N SER A 510 16.63 -6.99 27.20
CA SER A 510 17.63 -6.50 26.25
C SER A 510 18.73 -5.68 26.93
N GLN A 511 18.41 -5.02 28.05
CA GLN A 511 19.31 -4.17 28.85
C GLN A 511 20.09 -3.07 28.10
N ARG A 512 19.79 -2.80 26.82
CA ARG A 512 20.60 -1.91 25.97
C ARG A 512 20.55 -0.45 26.44
N ILE A 513 19.38 0.06 26.80
CA ILE A 513 19.23 1.44 27.29
C ILE A 513 19.89 1.59 28.67
N THR A 514 19.70 0.63 29.57
CA THR A 514 20.37 0.63 30.89
C THR A 514 21.89 0.60 30.74
N ALA A 515 22.43 -0.21 29.82
CA ALA A 515 23.87 -0.26 29.55
C ALA A 515 24.42 1.05 28.96
N ALA A 516 23.65 1.73 28.10
CA ALA A 516 24.01 3.05 27.58
C ALA A 516 24.04 4.11 28.70
N ILE A 517 23.05 4.10 29.60
CA ILE A 517 23.03 4.97 30.78
C ILE A 517 24.23 4.70 31.69
N GLN A 518 24.49 3.42 32.00
CA GLN A 518 25.61 3.05 32.87
C GLN A 518 26.95 3.46 32.27
N SER A 519 27.10 3.35 30.95
CA SER A 519 28.30 3.79 30.24
C SER A 519 28.48 5.31 30.33
N ALA A 520 27.41 6.09 30.20
CA ALA A 520 27.46 7.54 30.39
C ALA A 520 27.90 7.92 31.82
N ILE A 521 27.36 7.25 32.84
CA ILE A 521 27.75 7.47 34.24
C ILE A 521 29.23 7.14 34.46
N ASN A 522 29.66 5.95 34.03
CA ASN A 522 31.01 5.45 34.28
C ASN A 522 32.08 6.26 33.54
N SER A 523 31.77 6.76 32.34
CA SER A 523 32.72 7.53 31.52
C SER A 523 32.77 9.03 31.85
N ASN A 524 31.89 9.53 32.73
CA ASN A 524 31.80 10.96 33.06
C ASN A 524 31.77 11.15 34.59
N SER A 525 32.84 10.72 35.27
CA SER A 525 32.98 10.78 36.73
C SER A 525 33.08 12.20 37.30
N ASN A 526 33.31 13.20 36.44
CA ASN A 526 33.31 14.61 36.80
C ASN A 526 31.89 15.21 36.96
N LEU A 527 30.84 14.46 36.62
CA LEU A 527 29.45 14.87 36.80
C LEU A 527 28.86 14.27 38.08
N THR A 528 28.03 15.03 38.78
CA THR A 528 27.39 14.59 40.03
C THR A 528 26.09 13.83 39.76
N TRP A 529 26.21 12.53 39.48
CA TRP A 529 25.06 11.66 39.17
C TRP A 529 24.15 11.33 40.36
N THR A 530 24.59 11.62 41.59
CA THR A 530 23.84 11.34 42.82
C THR A 530 22.70 12.33 43.08
N GLU A 531 22.71 13.49 42.41
CA GLU A 531 21.61 14.45 42.50
C GLU A 531 20.33 13.87 41.88
N PRO A 532 19.14 14.32 42.33
CA PRO A 532 17.89 13.95 41.70
C PRO A 532 17.93 14.18 40.19
N ILE A 533 17.30 13.30 39.42
CA ILE A 533 17.27 13.40 37.95
C ILE A 533 16.77 14.77 37.49
N ALA A 534 15.82 15.38 38.21
CA ALA A 534 15.31 16.71 37.88
C ALA A 534 16.41 17.81 37.88
N ASP A 535 17.48 17.62 38.66
CA ASP A 535 18.56 18.58 38.86
C ASP A 535 19.79 18.32 37.97
N TRP A 536 19.77 17.24 37.19
CA TRP A 536 20.79 17.01 36.17
C TRP A 536 20.80 18.17 35.16
N THR A 537 21.96 18.40 34.54
CA THR A 537 22.23 19.58 33.69
C THR A 537 22.40 19.20 32.21
N ASP A 538 22.61 20.19 31.34
CA ASP A 538 22.95 19.99 29.93
C ASP A 538 24.20 19.10 29.74
N ALA A 539 25.16 19.14 30.67
CA ALA A 539 26.33 18.27 30.63
C ALA A 539 25.95 16.79 30.82
N HIS A 540 24.99 16.51 31.70
CA HIS A 540 24.46 15.15 31.90
C HIS A 540 23.70 14.68 30.67
N GLU A 541 22.82 15.53 30.10
CA GLU A 541 22.07 15.21 28.88
C GLU A 541 23.02 14.95 27.70
N THR A 542 24.11 15.72 27.57
CA THR A 542 25.13 15.53 26.53
C THR A 542 25.83 14.18 26.68
N ALA A 543 26.25 13.81 27.90
CA ALA A 543 26.86 12.51 28.17
C ALA A 543 25.90 11.36 27.84
N LEU A 544 24.66 11.43 28.36
CA LEU A 544 23.61 10.43 28.11
C LEU A 544 23.34 10.25 26.62
N THR A 545 23.11 11.36 25.90
CA THR A 545 22.77 11.34 24.47
C THR A 545 23.92 10.79 23.63
N THR A 546 25.18 11.08 23.99
CA THR A 546 26.36 10.56 23.29
C THR A 546 26.44 9.03 23.38
N HIS A 547 26.31 8.47 24.59
CA HIS A 547 26.36 7.03 24.78
C HIS A 547 25.12 6.32 24.23
N LEU A 548 23.95 6.97 24.27
CA LEU A 548 22.74 6.49 23.61
C LEU A 548 22.95 6.38 22.09
N LEU A 549 23.49 7.43 21.46
CA LEU A 549 23.78 7.42 20.02
C LEU A 549 24.80 6.33 19.66
N ASN A 550 25.88 6.20 20.44
CA ASN A 550 26.89 5.15 20.23
C ASN A 550 26.27 3.75 20.29
N ALA A 551 25.37 3.51 21.24
CA ALA A 551 24.68 2.22 21.36
C ALA A 551 23.71 1.97 20.19
N ALA A 552 23.01 3.01 19.73
CA ALA A 552 22.07 2.92 18.61
C ALA A 552 22.79 2.67 17.27
N THR A 553 23.91 3.34 17.00
CA THR A 553 24.64 3.26 15.73
C THR A 553 25.34 1.93 15.51
N VAL A 554 25.68 1.19 16.58
CA VAL A 554 26.12 -0.21 16.50
C VAL A 554 25.05 -1.11 15.90
N VAL A 555 23.77 -0.78 16.11
CA VAL A 555 22.63 -1.55 15.58
C VAL A 555 22.23 -1.06 14.18
N ASN A 556 22.16 0.26 13.99
CA ASN A 556 21.82 0.90 12.72
C ASN A 556 22.36 2.33 12.67
N ASN A 557 23.26 2.62 11.73
CA ASN A 557 23.90 3.92 11.58
C ASN A 557 22.94 5.06 11.19
N SER A 558 21.73 4.77 10.69
CA SER A 558 20.72 5.79 10.40
C SER A 558 20.15 6.48 11.65
N ALA A 559 20.50 6.00 12.86
CA ALA A 559 20.32 6.75 14.11
C ALA A 559 20.99 8.14 14.05
N THR A 560 22.15 8.25 13.39
CA THR A 560 22.83 9.53 13.16
C THR A 560 22.00 10.46 12.28
N THR A 561 21.36 9.94 11.23
CA THR A 561 20.47 10.73 10.36
C THR A 561 19.32 11.36 11.15
N ALA A 562 18.74 10.62 12.10
CA ALA A 562 17.67 11.15 12.94
C ALA A 562 18.19 12.16 13.98
N ALA A 563 19.36 11.89 14.58
CA ALA A 563 19.97 12.74 15.60
C ALA A 563 20.41 14.11 15.05
N ASP A 564 20.92 14.12 13.82
CA ASP A 564 21.59 15.28 13.23
C ASP A 564 20.83 15.83 12.00
N TYR A 565 19.56 15.42 11.82
CA TYR A 565 18.68 15.95 10.79
C TYR A 565 18.65 17.48 10.84
N GLY A 566 18.70 18.15 9.67
CA GLY A 566 18.62 19.61 9.60
C GLY A 566 19.83 20.35 10.19
N SER A 567 20.96 19.66 10.42
CA SER A 567 22.22 20.31 10.79
C SER A 567 22.60 21.38 9.74
N GLY A 568 22.72 22.62 10.19
CA GLY A 568 23.00 23.78 9.32
C GLY A 568 21.77 24.52 8.78
N THR A 569 20.55 24.04 9.04
CA THR A 569 19.30 24.72 8.68
C THR A 569 18.32 24.74 9.86
N PRO A 570 18.50 25.67 10.84
CA PRO A 570 17.45 25.97 11.81
C PRO A 570 16.22 26.41 11.01
N PRO A 571 15.13 25.63 11.04
CA PRO A 571 14.57 25.00 12.25
C PRO A 571 14.59 23.46 12.33
N GLY A 572 15.16 22.76 11.36
CA GLY A 572 15.05 21.29 11.26
C GLY A 572 15.78 20.53 12.36
N GLN A 573 16.78 21.14 12.99
CA GLN A 573 17.69 20.45 13.91
C GLN A 573 17.07 20.14 15.28
N PRO A 574 17.06 18.86 15.71
CA PRO A 574 16.75 18.49 17.09
C PRO A 574 17.67 19.20 18.09
N ARG A 575 17.08 19.88 19.06
CA ARG A 575 17.80 20.55 20.15
C ARG A 575 18.45 19.55 21.12
N THR A 576 19.62 19.92 21.65
CA THR A 576 20.48 19.05 22.47
C THR A 576 20.39 19.33 23.97
N GLY A 577 19.94 20.51 24.38
CA GLY A 577 19.83 20.88 25.79
C GLY A 577 18.81 20.04 26.54
N ARG A 578 18.99 19.94 27.86
CA ARG A 578 18.06 19.27 28.76
C ARG A 578 16.70 19.97 28.73
N ASN A 579 15.62 19.20 28.87
CA ASN A 579 14.24 19.67 28.84
C ASN A 579 13.83 20.40 27.55
N THR A 580 14.58 20.23 26.45
CA THR A 580 14.21 20.83 25.16
C THR A 580 13.10 20.06 24.46
N PHE A 581 12.90 18.77 24.74
CA PHE A 581 11.80 18.02 24.15
C PHE A 581 10.47 18.34 24.85
N SER A 582 9.47 18.69 24.06
CA SER A 582 8.08 18.83 24.50
C SER A 582 7.16 18.14 23.49
N LEU A 583 6.35 17.19 23.98
CA LEU A 583 5.42 16.46 23.13
C LEU A 583 4.13 17.26 22.94
N GLU A 584 3.70 17.43 21.70
CA GLU A 584 2.39 17.99 21.36
C GLU A 584 1.27 17.05 21.82
N ASN A 585 0.36 17.57 22.63
CA ASN A 585 -0.78 16.80 23.16
C ASN A 585 -1.70 16.22 22.09
#